data_AF-A0A2G0WBQ1-F1
#
_entry.id   AF-A0A2G0WBQ1-F1
#
_cell.length_a   1.000
_cell.length_b   1.000
_cell.length_c   1.000
_cell.angle_alpha   90.00
_cell.angle_beta   90.00
_cell.angle_gamma   90.00
#
_symmetry.space_group_name_H-M   'P 1'
#
loop_
_entity.id
_entity.type
_entity.pdbx_description
1 polymer ?
#
loop_
_entity_poly.entity_id
_entity_poly.type
_entity_poly.pdbx_seq_one_letter_code
_entity_poly.pdbx_strand_id
1 'polypeptide(L)'
;MKNLEEARQLIDAITSAELYEGDFGHPISDRAAILMGVDEAEQNNVPSDYLEFLAELGTGDLDAAFYVDPAPAKYSSIVGKEVEEYKGMYVVAGNQSGVLYAFDCENDWSVVEISSENDGFACVSVSFSEFILAKLKYIKELVDWRAAH
;
A
#
# COMPACT_ATOMS: atom_id res chain seq x y z
N MET A 1 9.05 1.96 11.60
CA MET A 1 8.70 0.71 10.95
C MET A 1 9.94 -0.17 10.96
N LYS A 2 9.77 -1.49 11.01
CA LYS A 2 10.91 -2.39 10.85
C LYS A 2 11.44 -2.24 9.42
N ASN A 3 12.76 -2.31 9.25
CA ASN A 3 13.42 -2.28 7.94
C ASN A 3 13.24 -0.98 7.14
N LEU A 4 13.00 0.17 7.80
CA LEU A 4 12.85 1.47 7.13
C LEU A 4 14.02 1.79 6.20
N GLU A 5 15.26 1.54 6.66
CA GLU A 5 16.47 1.82 5.88
C GLU A 5 16.61 0.91 4.65
N GLU A 6 16.21 -0.36 4.76
CA GLU A 6 16.17 -1.28 3.63
C GLU A 6 15.09 -0.87 2.61
N ALA A 7 13.90 -0.50 3.09
CA ALA A 7 12.83 0.02 2.23
C ALA A 7 13.27 1.30 1.50
N ARG A 8 13.95 2.22 2.20
CA ARG A 8 14.52 3.44 1.61
C ARG A 8 15.52 3.11 0.50
N GLN A 9 16.46 2.21 0.75
CA GLN A 9 17.44 1.79 -0.26
C GLN A 9 16.80 1.18 -1.51
N LEU A 10 15.74 0.37 -1.33
CA LEU A 10 15.00 -0.20 -2.46
C LEU A 10 14.26 0.88 -3.26
N ILE A 11 13.57 1.80 -2.59
CA ILE A 11 12.88 2.92 -3.24
C ILE A 11 13.87 3.81 -3.98
N ASP A 12 15.00 4.17 -3.36
CA ASP A 12 16.05 4.97 -4.00
C ASP A 12 16.58 4.26 -5.26
N ALA A 13 16.78 2.94 -5.19
CA ALA A 13 17.25 2.16 -6.34
C ALA A 13 16.21 2.02 -7.46
N ILE A 14 14.91 1.98 -7.12
CA ILE A 14 13.81 1.93 -8.11
C ILE A 14 13.63 3.30 -8.77
N THR A 15 13.54 4.36 -7.98
CA THR A 15 13.26 5.73 -8.45
C THR A 15 14.44 6.36 -9.19
N SER A 16 15.66 5.87 -8.98
CA SER A 16 16.86 6.28 -9.75
C SER A 16 17.12 5.47 -11.01
N ALA A 17 16.28 4.47 -11.32
CA ALA A 17 16.42 3.67 -12.53
C ALA A 17 16.12 4.49 -13.79
N GLU A 18 16.81 4.18 -14.89
CA GLU A 18 16.70 4.92 -16.16
C GLU A 18 15.28 4.93 -16.73
N LEU A 19 14.52 3.85 -16.52
CA LEU A 19 13.16 3.66 -17.05
C LEU A 19 12.07 3.98 -16.01
N TYR A 20 12.40 4.73 -14.95
CA TYR A 20 11.42 5.13 -13.96
C TYR A 20 10.50 6.24 -14.49
N GLU A 21 9.19 6.00 -14.49
CA GLU A 21 8.16 6.95 -14.96
C GLU A 21 7.11 7.29 -13.88
N GLY A 22 7.28 6.79 -12.65
CA GLY A 22 6.37 7.03 -11.54
C GLY A 22 6.56 8.40 -10.87
N ASP A 23 5.72 8.71 -9.88
CA ASP A 23 5.77 9.94 -9.08
C ASP A 23 5.98 9.68 -7.57
N PHE A 24 6.30 8.45 -7.18
CA PHE A 24 6.54 8.09 -5.79
C PHE A 24 7.52 9.03 -5.07
N GLY A 25 7.21 9.31 -3.80
CA GLY A 25 8.07 10.08 -2.91
C GLY A 25 7.41 11.35 -2.38
N HIS A 26 6.09 11.32 -2.18
CA HIS A 26 5.31 12.42 -1.60
C HIS A 26 5.00 12.15 -0.12
N PRO A 27 5.78 12.67 0.84
CA PRO A 27 5.58 12.36 2.25
C PRO A 27 4.36 13.08 2.81
N ILE A 28 3.61 12.39 3.66
CA ILE A 28 2.43 12.93 4.35
C ILE A 28 2.52 12.55 5.82
N SER A 29 2.50 13.55 6.69
CA SER A 29 2.57 13.36 8.15
C SER A 29 1.35 13.88 8.90
N ASP A 30 0.39 14.51 8.20
CA ASP A 30 -0.85 14.97 8.80
C ASP A 30 -1.78 13.77 9.06
N ARG A 31 -1.73 13.27 10.29
CA ARG A 31 -2.55 12.13 10.74
C ARG A 31 -4.04 12.37 10.51
N ALA A 32 -4.54 13.59 10.73
CA ALA A 32 -5.97 13.86 10.57
C ALA A 32 -6.39 13.78 9.10
N ALA A 33 -5.53 14.26 8.19
CA ALA A 33 -5.75 14.14 6.75
C ALA A 33 -5.69 12.67 6.29
N ILE A 34 -4.68 11.91 6.72
CA ILE A 34 -4.50 10.48 6.37
C ILE A 34 -5.70 9.66 6.83
N LEU A 35 -6.22 9.91 8.05
CA LEU A 35 -7.24 9.08 8.66
C LEU A 35 -8.68 9.49 8.35
N MET A 36 -8.89 10.50 7.50
CA MET A 36 -10.22 11.01 7.18
C MET A 36 -11.15 9.96 6.55
N GLY A 37 -10.60 8.99 5.83
CA GLY A 37 -11.34 7.88 5.23
C GLY A 37 -11.60 6.69 6.17
N VAL A 38 -11.05 6.72 7.39
CA VAL A 38 -11.14 5.64 8.37
C VAL A 38 -12.23 5.96 9.40
N ASP A 39 -13.03 4.96 9.77
CA ASP A 39 -14.04 5.13 10.82
C ASP A 39 -13.43 5.63 12.12
N GLU A 40 -14.05 6.63 12.77
CA GLU A 40 -13.52 7.26 13.99
C GLU A 40 -13.16 6.25 15.08
N ALA A 41 -13.96 5.18 15.22
CA ALA A 41 -13.71 4.09 16.16
C ALA A 41 -12.40 3.34 15.89
N GLU A 42 -11.97 3.30 14.63
CA GLU A 42 -10.84 2.53 14.13
C GLU A 42 -9.57 3.38 13.94
N GLN A 43 -9.67 4.71 13.92
CA GLN A 43 -8.53 5.61 13.68
C GLN A 43 -7.36 5.44 14.67
N ASN A 44 -7.62 4.98 15.89
CA ASN A 44 -6.56 4.71 16.88
C ASN A 44 -5.84 3.38 16.65
N ASN A 45 -6.42 2.47 15.87
CA ASN A 45 -5.90 1.12 15.64
C ASN A 45 -5.10 1.01 14.33
N VAL A 46 -5.12 2.05 13.49
CA VAL A 46 -4.37 2.09 12.22
C VAL A 46 -2.89 1.79 12.47
N PRO A 47 -2.26 0.89 11.67
CA PRO A 47 -0.88 0.48 11.88
C PRO A 47 0.08 1.67 11.92
N SER A 48 0.85 1.77 13.01
CA SER A 48 1.81 2.86 13.19
C SER A 48 2.97 2.79 12.20
N ASP A 49 3.31 1.59 11.72
CA ASP A 49 4.35 1.38 10.73
C ASP A 49 3.94 1.87 9.33
N TYR A 50 2.66 1.79 8.97
CA TYR A 50 2.09 2.45 7.80
C TYR A 50 2.18 3.97 7.90
N LEU A 51 1.76 4.54 9.03
CA LEU A 51 1.83 5.99 9.26
C LEU A 51 3.27 6.50 9.21
N GLU A 52 4.22 5.75 9.77
CA GLU A 52 5.64 6.07 9.68
C GLU A 52 6.17 5.96 8.25
N PHE A 53 5.75 4.96 7.47
CA PHE A 53 6.10 4.85 6.05
C PHE A 53 5.63 6.06 5.25
N LEU A 54 4.37 6.49 5.41
CA LEU A 54 3.85 7.69 4.72
C LEU A 54 4.63 8.96 5.09
N ALA A 55 5.03 9.09 6.36
CA ALA A 55 5.77 10.25 6.83
C ALA A 55 7.22 10.28 6.33
N GLU A 56 7.86 9.12 6.21
CA GLU A 56 9.30 8.99 5.95
C GLU A 56 9.67 8.71 4.48
N LEU A 57 8.78 8.01 3.76
CA LEU A 57 9.00 7.51 2.40
C LEU A 57 7.94 8.03 1.43
N GLY A 58 6.71 8.22 1.89
CA GLY A 58 5.65 8.88 1.13
C GLY A 58 4.81 7.95 0.26
N THR A 59 4.11 8.56 -0.68
CA THR A 59 3.07 7.93 -1.51
C THR A 59 3.35 8.14 -3.00
N GLY A 60 2.52 7.56 -3.85
CA GLY A 60 2.56 7.74 -5.31
C GLY A 60 2.73 6.43 -6.08
N ASP A 61 2.88 6.57 -7.39
CA ASP A 61 3.16 5.47 -8.32
C ASP A 61 4.65 5.15 -8.31
N LEU A 62 4.99 3.92 -7.90
CA LEU A 62 6.39 3.45 -7.92
C LEU A 62 6.68 2.65 -9.19
N ASP A 63 5.70 1.91 -9.68
CA ASP A 63 5.73 1.18 -10.93
C ASP A 63 4.29 0.92 -11.39
N ALA A 64 4.07 0.59 -12.67
CA ALA A 64 2.75 0.11 -13.11
C ALA A 64 2.25 -1.09 -12.29
N ALA A 65 3.18 -1.88 -11.73
CA ALA A 65 2.88 -2.99 -10.85
C ALA A 65 2.59 -2.61 -9.38
N PHE A 66 2.82 -1.36 -8.95
CA PHE A 66 2.56 -0.95 -7.56
C PHE A 66 2.51 0.58 -7.35
N TYR A 67 1.45 1.03 -6.67
CA TYR A 67 1.30 2.39 -6.14
C TYR A 67 0.83 2.37 -4.68
N VAL A 68 1.07 3.46 -3.96
CA VAL A 68 0.59 3.69 -2.58
C VAL A 68 -0.30 4.93 -2.53
N ASP A 69 -1.50 4.79 -1.98
CA ASP A 69 -2.46 5.88 -1.81
C ASP A 69 -2.10 6.78 -0.63
N PRO A 70 -2.48 8.07 -0.66
CA PRO A 70 -2.17 9.04 0.40
C PRO A 70 -2.94 8.82 1.71
N ALA A 71 -4.03 8.04 1.66
CA ALA A 71 -4.91 7.80 2.78
C ALA A 71 -5.66 6.48 2.59
N PRO A 72 -5.93 5.71 3.66
CA PRO A 72 -6.80 4.55 3.57
C PRO A 72 -8.22 4.96 3.18
N ALA A 73 -8.78 4.29 2.19
CA ALA A 73 -10.15 4.50 1.72
C ALA A 73 -10.98 3.23 1.94
N LYS A 74 -12.19 3.38 2.50
CA LYS A 74 -13.13 2.26 2.60
C LYS A 74 -13.35 1.62 1.24
N TYR A 75 -13.35 0.30 1.21
CA TYR A 75 -13.66 -0.44 -0.01
C TYR A 75 -15.01 -0.01 -0.61
N SER A 76 -16.03 0.20 0.22
CA SER A 76 -17.35 0.66 -0.23
C SER A 76 -17.34 2.03 -0.92
N SER A 77 -16.44 2.93 -0.52
CA SER A 77 -16.23 4.22 -1.17
C SER A 77 -15.59 4.08 -2.55
N ILE A 78 -14.78 3.04 -2.77
CA ILE A 78 -14.16 2.76 -4.08
C ILE A 78 -15.19 2.14 -5.04
N VAL A 79 -15.94 1.14 -4.59
CA VAL A 79 -16.92 0.44 -5.43
C VAL A 79 -18.29 1.12 -5.50
N GLY A 80 -18.49 2.18 -4.71
CA GLY A 80 -19.74 2.97 -4.67
C GLY A 80 -20.93 2.25 -4.04
N LYS A 81 -20.70 1.16 -3.31
CA LYS A 81 -21.73 0.38 -2.60
C LYS A 81 -21.15 -0.37 -1.42
N GLU A 82 -21.97 -0.60 -0.40
CA GLU A 82 -21.60 -1.49 0.70
C GLU A 82 -21.58 -2.95 0.23
N VAL A 83 -20.55 -3.67 0.66
CA VAL A 83 -20.40 -5.11 0.42
C VAL A 83 -19.98 -5.73 1.74
N GLU A 84 -20.88 -6.51 2.34
CA GLU A 84 -20.70 -7.07 3.71
C GLU A 84 -19.38 -7.85 3.86
N GLU A 85 -18.97 -8.58 2.83
CA GLU A 85 -17.72 -9.35 2.82
C GLU A 85 -16.45 -8.49 2.94
N TYR A 86 -16.52 -7.22 2.51
CA TYR A 86 -15.40 -6.28 2.51
C TYR A 86 -15.58 -5.18 3.56
N LYS A 87 -16.48 -5.42 4.53
CA LYS A 87 -16.67 -4.51 5.65
C LYS A 87 -15.39 -4.46 6.49
N GLY A 88 -15.03 -3.27 6.96
CA GLY A 88 -13.78 -3.07 7.71
C GLY A 88 -12.52 -3.07 6.83
N MET A 89 -12.66 -3.10 5.50
CA MET A 89 -11.53 -3.02 4.59
C MET A 89 -11.22 -1.60 4.15
N TYR A 90 -9.95 -1.22 4.32
CA TYR A 90 -9.43 0.08 3.94
C TYR A 90 -8.30 -0.08 2.92
N VAL A 91 -8.58 0.25 1.67
CA VAL A 91 -7.62 0.19 0.57
C VAL A 91 -6.55 1.27 0.75
N VAL A 92 -5.29 0.88 0.57
CA VAL A 92 -4.11 1.73 0.80
C VAL A 92 -3.09 1.70 -0.34
N ALA A 93 -3.24 0.76 -1.26
CA ALA A 93 -2.33 0.57 -2.38
C ALA A 93 -3.02 -0.26 -3.47
N GLY A 94 -2.39 -0.33 -4.64
CA GLY A 94 -2.87 -1.16 -5.73
C GLY A 94 -1.88 -1.25 -6.88
N ASN A 95 -2.38 -1.66 -8.04
CA ASN A 95 -1.64 -1.60 -9.30
C ASN A 95 -2.55 -1.22 -10.47
N GLN A 96 -1.94 -0.95 -11.63
CA GLN A 96 -2.68 -0.54 -12.83
C GLN A 96 -3.50 -1.69 -13.47
N SER A 97 -3.34 -2.92 -13.00
CA SER A 97 -4.11 -4.09 -13.47
C SER A 97 -5.40 -4.34 -12.67
N GLY A 98 -5.68 -3.52 -11.66
CA GLY A 98 -6.91 -3.62 -10.85
C GLY A 98 -6.78 -4.50 -9.61
N VAL A 99 -5.55 -4.84 -9.19
CA VAL A 99 -5.32 -5.43 -7.86
C VAL A 99 -5.34 -4.30 -6.83
N LEU A 100 -6.07 -4.50 -5.74
CA LEU A 100 -6.11 -3.60 -4.59
C LEU A 100 -5.50 -4.29 -3.37
N TYR A 101 -4.77 -3.52 -2.56
CA TYR A 101 -4.30 -3.95 -1.26
C TYR A 101 -4.98 -3.13 -0.17
N ALA A 102 -5.54 -3.83 0.80
CA ALA A 102 -6.32 -3.22 1.87
C ALA A 102 -5.85 -3.70 3.24
N PHE A 103 -6.05 -2.86 4.25
CA PHE A 103 -6.07 -3.29 5.64
C PHE A 103 -7.41 -3.90 5.98
N ASP A 104 -7.38 -5.04 6.65
CA ASP A 104 -8.55 -5.67 7.26
C ASP A 104 -8.58 -5.33 8.76
N CYS A 105 -9.39 -4.34 9.16
CA CYS A 105 -9.44 -3.90 10.56
C CYS A 105 -10.09 -4.93 11.49
N GLU A 106 -10.86 -5.89 10.96
CA GLU A 106 -11.46 -6.96 11.75
C GLU A 106 -10.45 -8.08 12.05
N ASN A 107 -9.38 -8.19 11.24
CA ASN A 107 -8.30 -9.17 11.39
C ASN A 107 -6.95 -8.48 11.66
N ASP A 108 -6.89 -7.75 12.78
CA ASP A 108 -5.68 -7.12 13.33
C ASP A 108 -4.92 -6.22 12.35
N TRP A 109 -5.63 -5.58 11.41
CA TRP A 109 -5.05 -4.73 10.36
C TRP A 109 -4.02 -5.47 9.49
N SER A 110 -4.25 -6.77 9.26
CA SER A 110 -3.52 -7.53 8.26
C SER A 110 -3.73 -6.94 6.87
N VAL A 111 -2.76 -7.17 5.98
CA VAL A 111 -2.84 -6.71 4.59
C VAL A 111 -3.44 -7.82 3.76
N VAL A 112 -4.52 -7.51 3.06
CA VAL A 112 -5.21 -8.39 2.14
C VAL A 112 -5.08 -7.88 0.71
N GLU A 113 -5.10 -8.81 -0.23
CA GLU A 113 -5.18 -8.55 -1.67
C GLU A 113 -6.61 -8.83 -2.16
N ILE A 114 -7.17 -7.87 -2.89
CA ILE A 114 -8.47 -7.95 -3.54
C ILE A 114 -8.22 -7.87 -5.04
N SER A 115 -8.60 -8.89 -5.78
CA SER A 115 -8.44 -8.94 -7.24
C SER A 115 -9.58 -9.71 -7.88
N SER A 116 -9.83 -9.48 -9.16
CA SER A 116 -10.84 -10.21 -9.93
C SER A 116 -10.47 -11.68 -10.17
N GLU A 117 -9.23 -12.07 -9.90
CA GLU A 117 -8.74 -13.44 -10.04
C GLU A 117 -9.05 -14.30 -8.82
N ASN A 118 -9.39 -13.67 -7.69
CA ASN A 118 -9.73 -14.34 -6.44
C ASN A 118 -11.25 -14.28 -6.20
N ASP A 119 -11.82 -15.40 -5.75
CA ASP A 119 -13.16 -15.41 -5.16
C ASP A 119 -13.07 -14.80 -3.75
N GLY A 120 -13.04 -13.47 -3.66
CA GLY A 120 -12.92 -12.72 -2.41
C GLY A 120 -11.58 -11.99 -2.26
N PHE A 121 -10.98 -12.10 -1.08
CA PHE A 121 -9.68 -11.51 -0.75
C PHE A 121 -8.74 -12.54 -0.12
N ALA A 122 -7.44 -12.33 -0.26
CA ALA A 122 -6.42 -13.19 0.30
C ALA A 122 -5.52 -12.41 1.26
N CYS A 123 -5.31 -12.91 2.47
CA CYS A 123 -4.32 -12.35 3.39
C CYS A 123 -2.91 -12.55 2.81
N VAL A 124 -2.21 -11.45 2.52
CA VAL A 124 -0.85 -11.46 1.94
C VAL A 124 0.22 -11.14 2.96
N SER A 125 -0.13 -10.51 4.08
CA SER A 125 0.80 -10.21 5.17
C SER A 125 0.05 -9.92 6.47
N VAL A 126 0.68 -10.24 7.60
CA VAL A 126 0.16 -9.89 8.94
C VAL A 126 0.56 -8.49 9.39
N SER A 127 1.44 -7.81 8.65
CA SER A 127 1.87 -6.43 8.94
C SER A 127 2.18 -5.63 7.68
N PHE A 128 2.03 -4.30 7.75
CA PHE A 128 2.35 -3.41 6.65
C PHE A 128 3.85 -3.45 6.33
N SER A 129 4.72 -3.40 7.35
CA SER A 129 6.18 -3.43 7.17
C SER A 129 6.67 -4.65 6.37
N GLU A 130 6.12 -5.83 6.63
CA GLU A 130 6.49 -7.05 5.90
C GLU A 130 5.94 -7.04 4.47
N PHE A 131 4.69 -6.60 4.30
CA PHE A 131 4.06 -6.44 2.99
C PHE A 131 4.85 -5.51 2.08
N ILE A 132 5.13 -4.29 2.56
CA ILE A 132 5.76 -3.25 1.74
C ILE A 132 7.18 -3.66 1.37
N LEU A 133 7.93 -4.28 2.27
CA LEU A 133 9.27 -4.74 1.97
C LEU A 133 9.27 -5.85 0.92
N ALA A 134 8.34 -6.80 1.00
CA ALA A 134 8.19 -7.85 0.00
C ALA A 134 7.82 -7.26 -1.37
N LYS A 135 6.91 -6.29 -1.41
CA LYS A 135 6.53 -5.61 -2.66
C LYS A 135 7.68 -4.80 -3.25
N LEU A 136 8.42 -4.04 -2.46
CA LEU A 136 9.58 -3.28 -2.93
C LEU A 136 10.66 -4.19 -3.54
N LYS A 137 10.91 -5.36 -2.95
CA LYS A 137 11.84 -6.37 -3.52
C LYS A 137 11.36 -6.87 -4.87
N TYR A 138 10.07 -7.21 -4.99
CA TYR A 138 9.48 -7.63 -6.25
C TYR A 138 9.57 -6.54 -7.33
N ILE A 139 9.25 -5.28 -7.01
CA ILE A 139 9.38 -4.18 -7.97
C ILE A 139 10.83 -3.97 -8.38
N LYS A 140 11.78 -4.06 -7.45
CA LYS A 140 13.21 -3.97 -7.77
C LYS A 140 13.65 -5.06 -8.76
N GLU A 141 13.20 -6.29 -8.58
CA GLU A 141 13.48 -7.39 -9.52
C GLU A 141 12.90 -7.12 -10.92
N LEU A 142 11.69 -6.56 -11.01
CA LEU A 142 11.09 -6.16 -12.29
C LEU A 142 11.90 -5.06 -12.98
N VAL A 143 12.29 -4.02 -12.23
CA VAL A 143 13.09 -2.91 -12.75
C VAL A 143 14.44 -3.40 -13.25
N ASP A 144 15.12 -4.26 -12.49
CA ASP A 144 16.39 -4.86 -12.90
C ASP A 144 16.26 -5.73 -14.16
N TRP A 145 15.19 -6.50 -14.25
CA TRP A 145 14.91 -7.31 -15.43
C TRP A 145 14.70 -6.45 -16.68
N ARG A 146 13.96 -5.33 -16.57
CA ARG A 146 13.75 -4.38 -17.67
C ARG A 146 15.04 -3.66 -18.07
N ALA A 147 15.91 -3.34 -17.11
CA ALA A 147 17.20 -2.72 -17.41
C ALA A 147 18.17 -3.66 -18.15
N ALA A 148 17.97 -4.97 -18.05
CA ALA A 148 18.80 -5.99 -18.69
C ALA A 148 18.33 -6.37 -20.11
N HIS A 149 17.19 -5.87 -20.59
CA HIS A 149 16.57 -6.24 -21.88
C HIS A 149 16.18 -5.01 -22.71
#